data_AF-A0A377YPI7-F1
#
_entry.id   AF-A0A377YPI7-F1
#
_cell.length_a   1.000
_cell.length_b   1.000
_cell.length_c   1.000
_cell.angle_alpha   90.00
_cell.angle_beta   90.00
_cell.angle_gamma   90.00
#
_symmetry.space_group_name_H-M   'P 1'
#
loop_
_entity.id
_entity.type
_entity.pdbx_description
1 polymer ?
#
loop_
_entity_poly.entity_id
_entity_poly.type
_entity_poly.pdbx_seq_one_letter_code
_entity_poly.pdbx_strand_id
1 'polypeptide(L)'
;MKSQLITRKMLVGLVSLTLFTTQALAAETEIGFSPEGSALQLVLNTINSSTESIRLMGYSFTSPEVAGALVRAKQRDVDVGKEAGLRGES
;
A
#
# COMPACT_ATOMS: atom_id res chain seq x y z
N MET A 1 22.19 -41.33 -19.31
CA MET A 1 21.63 -40.12 -19.94
C MET A 1 20.48 -39.45 -19.19
N LYS A 2 19.83 -40.07 -18.18
CA LYS A 2 18.68 -39.47 -17.45
C LYS A 2 19.09 -38.52 -16.31
N SER A 3 20.21 -38.74 -15.62
CA SER A 3 20.63 -37.87 -14.49
C SER A 3 21.03 -36.46 -14.93
N GLN A 4 21.65 -36.31 -16.11
CA GLN A 4 22.00 -35.01 -16.70
C GLN A 4 20.78 -34.14 -17.01
N LEU A 5 19.61 -34.74 -17.22
CA LEU A 5 18.36 -34.02 -17.48
C LEU A 5 17.72 -33.52 -16.17
N ILE A 6 17.84 -34.29 -15.09
CA ILE A 6 17.30 -33.94 -13.77
C ILE A 6 18.12 -32.79 -13.15
N THR A 7 19.45 -32.85 -13.22
CA THR A 7 20.32 -31.78 -12.71
C THR A 7 20.09 -30.45 -13.42
N ARG A 8 19.84 -30.47 -14.74
CA ARG A 8 19.53 -29.26 -15.53
C ARG A 8 18.17 -28.66 -15.16
N LYS A 9 17.14 -29.48 -14.94
CA LYS A 9 15.83 -29.00 -14.48
C LYS A 9 15.89 -28.41 -13.08
N MET A 10 16.69 -29.00 -12.19
CA MET A 10 16.86 -28.48 -10.83
C MET A 10 17.64 -27.15 -10.82
N LEU A 11 18.65 -27.01 -11.69
CA LEU A 11 19.41 -25.77 -11.84
C LEU A 11 18.54 -24.61 -12.36
N VAL A 12 17.67 -24.86 -13.35
CA VAL A 12 16.74 -23.84 -13.86
C VAL A 12 15.71 -23.44 -12.81
N GLY A 13 15.20 -24.40 -12.02
CA GLY A 13 14.29 -24.11 -10.91
C GLY A 13 14.95 -23.24 -9.82
N LEU A 14 16.21 -23.54 -9.48
CA LEU A 14 16.96 -22.77 -8.48
C LEU A 14 17.27 -21.34 -8.95
N VAL A 15 17.62 -21.16 -10.23
CA VAL A 15 17.86 -19.83 -10.82
C VAL A 15 16.57 -18.99 -10.91
N SER A 16 15.43 -19.61 -11.23
CA SER A 16 14.13 -18.93 -11.19
C SER A 16 13.77 -18.47 -9.77
N LEU A 17 14.07 -19.26 -8.75
CA LEU A 17 13.74 -18.93 -7.36
C LEU A 17 14.55 -17.73 -6.84
N THR A 18 15.80 -17.56 -7.29
CA THR A 18 16.66 -16.43 -6.86
C THR A 18 16.31 -15.09 -7.50
N LEU A 19 15.59 -15.05 -8.62
CA LEU A 19 15.22 -13.80 -9.30
C LEU A 19 14.04 -13.07 -8.64
N PHE A 20 13.29 -13.74 -7.76
CA PHE A 20 12.08 -13.18 -7.14
C PHE A 20 12.32 -12.43 -5.82
N THR A 21 13.51 -12.45 -5.24
CA THR A 21 13.71 -12.05 -3.83
C THR A 21 14.15 -10.60 -3.61
N THR A 22 14.55 -9.87 -4.66
CA THR A 22 15.03 -8.49 -4.50
C THR A 22 13.97 -7.48 -4.92
N GLN A 23 13.05 -7.18 -4.00
CA GLN A 23 12.20 -5.99 -4.08
C GLN A 23 12.77 -4.95 -3.12
N ALA A 24 13.43 -3.91 -3.64
CA ALA A 24 13.90 -2.80 -2.84
C ALA A 24 12.71 -1.84 -2.57
N LEU A 25 12.34 -1.67 -1.32
CA LEU A 25 11.35 -0.67 -0.89
C LEU A 25 12.03 0.70 -0.85
N ALA A 26 11.89 1.48 -1.93
CA ALA A 26 12.25 2.90 -1.92
C ALA A 26 11.09 3.71 -1.33
N ALA A 27 11.39 4.59 -0.39
CA ALA A 27 10.41 5.55 0.11
C ALA A 27 10.34 6.75 -0.85
N GLU A 28 9.19 6.94 -1.50
CA GLU A 28 8.91 8.08 -2.36
C GLU A 28 8.08 9.12 -1.60
N THR A 29 8.35 10.41 -1.82
CA THR A 29 7.59 11.51 -1.25
C THR A 29 6.90 12.28 -2.37
N GLU A 30 5.58 12.32 -2.34
CA GLU A 30 4.74 13.04 -3.30
C GLU A 30 4.10 14.26 -2.63
N ILE A 31 3.93 15.35 -3.38
CA ILE A 31 3.37 16.61 -2.88
C ILE A 31 2.18 16.99 -3.76
N GLY A 32 1.03 17.29 -3.13
CA GLY A 32 -0.17 17.80 -3.79
C GLY A 32 -0.66 19.07 -3.11
N PHE A 33 -1.28 19.96 -3.89
CA PHE A 33 -1.81 21.25 -3.46
C PHE A 33 -3.34 21.32 -3.66
N SER A 34 -3.98 22.25 -2.95
CA SER A 34 -5.41 22.56 -3.04
C SER A 34 -5.59 24.07 -3.19
N PRO A 35 -6.58 24.52 -3.99
CA PRO A 35 -7.71 23.76 -4.54
C PRO A 35 -7.46 23.05 -5.88
N GLU A 36 -6.24 23.00 -6.39
CA GLU A 36 -5.89 22.54 -7.74
C GLU A 36 -6.16 21.04 -8.00
N GLY A 37 -6.60 20.30 -6.97
CA GLY A 37 -7.04 18.90 -7.06
C GLY A 37 -5.93 17.86 -6.85
N SER A 38 -4.66 18.26 -6.92
CA SER A 38 -3.54 17.33 -6.74
C SER A 38 -3.44 16.77 -5.31
N ALA A 39 -3.78 17.57 -4.28
CA ALA A 39 -3.84 17.05 -2.91
C ALA A 39 -4.92 15.97 -2.75
N LEU A 40 -6.12 16.17 -3.33
CA LEU A 40 -7.19 15.19 -3.26
C LEU A 40 -6.83 13.91 -4.00
N GLN A 41 -6.27 14.04 -5.21
CA GLN A 41 -5.80 12.89 -5.98
C GLN A 41 -4.73 12.10 -5.24
N LEU A 42 -3.75 12.77 -4.63
CA LEU A 42 -2.73 12.14 -3.81
C LEU A 42 -3.38 11.33 -2.67
N VAL A 43 -4.30 11.92 -1.91
CA VAL A 43 -5.02 11.23 -0.83
C VAL A 43 -5.77 9.99 -1.35
N LEU A 44 -6.50 10.12 -2.46
CA LEU A 44 -7.24 9.01 -3.05
C LEU A 44 -6.31 7.90 -3.54
N ASN A 45 -5.18 8.25 -4.15
CA ASN A 45 -4.19 7.30 -4.63
C ASN A 45 -3.59 6.52 -3.46
N THR A 46 -3.20 7.20 -2.37
CA THR A 46 -2.69 6.54 -1.16
C THR A 46 -3.71 5.59 -0.53
N ILE A 47 -4.99 5.98 -0.46
CA ILE A 47 -6.05 5.09 0.08
C ILE A 47 -6.27 3.88 -0.84
N ASN A 48 -6.22 4.07 -2.15
CA ASN A 48 -6.46 3.00 -3.11
C ASN A 48 -5.29 2.01 -3.21
N SER A 49 -4.05 2.46 -3.02
CA SER A 49 -2.86 1.61 -3.07
C SER A 49 -2.55 0.90 -1.75
N SER A 50 -3.11 1.34 -0.62
CA SER A 50 -2.88 0.68 0.67
C SER A 50 -3.45 -0.75 0.70
N THR A 51 -2.64 -1.68 1.22
CA THR A 51 -2.93 -3.12 1.26
C THR A 51 -3.08 -3.69 2.68
N GLU A 52 -2.53 -3.01 3.69
CA GLU A 52 -2.48 -3.55 5.06
C GLU A 52 -3.33 -2.75 6.04
N SER A 53 -3.01 -1.46 6.23
CA SER A 53 -3.72 -0.61 7.18
C SER A 53 -3.74 0.85 6.76
N ILE A 54 -4.75 1.56 7.27
CA ILE A 54 -4.89 3.01 7.15
C ILE A 54 -5.20 3.54 8.55
N ARG A 55 -4.29 4.34 9.11
CA ARG A 55 -4.47 5.03 10.40
C ARG A 55 -4.75 6.50 10.14
N LEU A 56 -5.96 6.93 10.49
CA LEU A 56 -6.39 8.31 10.31
C LEU A 56 -6.10 9.11 11.58
N MET A 57 -5.36 10.21 11.43
CA MET A 57 -5.13 11.21 12.46
C MET A 57 -5.83 12.52 12.06
N GLY A 58 -6.65 13.07 12.96
CA GLY A 58 -7.19 14.43 12.80
C GLY A 58 -8.04 14.68 11.54
N TYR A 59 -8.96 13.78 11.19
CA TYR A 59 -9.81 13.95 9.99
C TYR A 59 -11.27 14.29 10.34
N SER A 60 -11.82 15.33 9.71
CA SER A 60 -13.26 15.59 9.65
C SER A 60 -13.80 14.96 8.37
N PHE A 61 -14.60 13.90 8.50
CA PHE A 61 -15.16 13.13 7.36
C PHE A 61 -16.27 13.92 6.65
N THR A 62 -15.88 14.95 5.88
CA THR A 62 -16.82 15.80 5.13
C THR A 62 -16.77 15.57 3.62
N SER A 63 -15.74 14.90 3.09
CA SER A 63 -15.63 14.55 1.67
C SER A 63 -16.25 13.16 1.39
N PRO A 64 -17.34 13.08 0.59
CA PRO A 64 -17.94 11.81 0.18
C PRO A 64 -16.98 10.91 -0.60
N GLU A 65 -16.07 11.51 -1.39
CA GLU A 65 -15.11 10.78 -2.21
C GLU A 65 -14.10 10.03 -1.33
N VAL A 66 -13.56 10.69 -0.31
CA VAL A 66 -12.61 10.09 0.64
C VAL A 66 -13.29 9.01 1.48
N ALA A 67 -14.51 9.26 1.96
CA ALA A 67 -15.28 8.26 2.68
C ALA A 67 -15.54 7.01 1.81
N GLY A 68 -15.93 7.19 0.56
CA GLY A 68 -16.13 6.09 -0.39
C GLY A 68 -14.84 5.32 -0.71
N ALA A 69 -13.70 6.01 -0.79
CA ALA A 69 -12.39 5.36 -0.94
C ALA A 69 -12.03 4.48 0.27
N LEU A 70 -12.26 4.97 1.49
CA LEU A 70 -11.99 4.22 2.72
C LEU A 70 -12.91 3.00 2.87
N VAL A 71 -14.19 3.12 2.52
CA VAL A 71 -15.13 1.98 2.48
C VAL A 71 -14.64 0.91 1.51
N ARG A 72 -14.21 1.32 0.31
CA ARG A 72 -13.63 0.38 -0.67
C ARG A 72 -12.33 -0.24 -0.16
N ALA A 73 -11.50 0.49 0.57
CA ALA A 73 -10.30 -0.06 1.21
C ALA A 73 -10.68 -1.14 2.24
N LYS A 74 -11.69 -0.89 3.08
CA LYS A 74 -12.17 -1.88 4.04
C LYS A 74 -12.74 -3.14 3.37
N GLN A 75 -13.38 -3.00 2.20
CA GLN A 75 -13.86 -4.13 1.39
C GLN A 75 -12.72 -4.97 0.78
N ARG A 76 -11.50 -4.40 0.67
CA ARG A 76 -10.27 -5.13 0.29
C ARG A 76 -9.54 -5.72 1.49
N ASP A 77 -10.20 -5.83 2.64
CA ASP A 77 -9.64 -6.30 3.93
C ASP A 77 -8.52 -5.42 4.53
N VAL A 78 -8.39 -4.16 4.10
CA VAL A 78 -7.46 -3.20 4.72
C VAL A 78 -7.96 -2.79 6.11
N ASP A 79 -7.09 -2.79 7.12
CA ASP A 79 -7.43 -2.31 8.46
C ASP A 79 -7.52 -0.78 8.52
N VAL A 80 -8.73 -0.26 8.35
CA VAL A 80 -9.03 1.17 8.48
C VAL A 80 -9.41 1.48 9.92
N GLY A 81 -8.59 2.29 10.60
CA GLY A 81 -8.81 2.72 11.97
C GLY A 81 -8.48 4.20 12.17
N LYS A 82 -9.07 4.78 13.21
CA LYS A 82 -8.68 6.09 13.73
C LYS A 82 -7.64 5.90 14.82
N GLU A 83 -6.55 6.64 14.76
CA GLU A 83 -5.59 6.70 15.86
C GLU A 83 -6.04 7.84 16.78
N ALA A 84 -6.38 7.51 18.03
CA ALA A 84 -6.86 8.48 19.01
C ALA A 84 -5.68 9.30 19.57
N GLY A 85 -5.03 10.08 18.73
CA GLY A 85 -3.95 10.97 19.12
C GLY A 85 -4.45 12.39 19.28
N LEU A 86 -5.07 12.72 20.42
CA LEU A 86 -4.96 14.00 21.16
C LEU A 86 -5.53 13.77 22.57
N ARG A 87 -4.76 13.12 23.45
CA ARG A 87 -4.90 13.40 24.88
C ARG A 87 -4.37 14.82 25.04
N GLY A 88 -5.27 15.79 25.10
CA GLY A 88 -4.90 17.16 25.41
C GLY A 88 -4.07 17.17 26.68
N GLU A 89 -2.81 17.59 26.57
CA GLU A 89 -2.12 18.12 27.73
C GLU A 89 -2.84 19.42 28.09
N SER A 90 -3.45 19.37 29.28
CA SER A 90 -4.15 20.45 29.99
C SER A 90 -3.20 21.56 30.42
#